data_AF-A0AAE0FPR6-F1
#
_entry.id   AF-A0AAE0FPR6-F1
#
_cell.length_a   1.000
_cell.length_b   1.000
_cell.length_c   1.000
_cell.angle_alpha   90.00
_cell.angle_beta   90.00
_cell.angle_gamma   90.00
#
_symmetry.space_group_name_H-M   'P 1'
#
loop_
_entity.id
_entity.type
_entity.pdbx_description
1 polymer ?
#
loop_
_entity_poly.entity_id
_entity_poly.type
_entity_poly.pdbx_seq_one_letter_code
_entity_poly.pdbx_strand_id
1 'polypeptide(L)'
;MTISSLVLLVNNAGLMTVAHEVTGEGQEVTLAANTFGPARLTKALLPLLLSRHHGHCHSRVINVGSFTHRAEPAAGAGSKQSLLHSQRRDRCSGV
;
A
#
# COMPACT_ATOMS: atom_id res chain seq x y z
N MET A 1 -28.64 -11.32 4.74
CA MET A 1 -27.85 -10.59 5.74
C MET A 1 -27.19 -9.42 5.03
N THR A 2 -27.60 -8.18 5.29
CA THR A 2 -27.06 -6.98 4.62
C THR A 2 -26.13 -6.24 5.59
N ILE A 3 -24.98 -5.78 5.11
CA ILE A 3 -24.04 -4.98 5.91
C ILE A 3 -24.51 -3.52 5.82
N SER A 4 -24.86 -2.91 6.96
CA SER A 4 -25.39 -1.54 7.03
C SER A 4 -24.36 -0.47 7.36
N SER A 5 -23.18 -0.85 7.86
CA SER A 5 -22.07 0.06 8.14
C SER A 5 -20.72 -0.65 8.06
N LEU A 6 -19.66 0.09 7.71
CA LEU A 6 -18.29 -0.42 7.61
C LEU A 6 -17.38 0.38 8.53
N VAL A 7 -16.82 -0.27 9.55
CA VAL A 7 -15.99 0.41 10.57
C VAL A 7 -14.52 0.51 10.18
N LEU A 8 -14.04 -0.44 9.37
CA LEU A 8 -12.64 -0.55 9.01
C LEU A 8 -12.52 -1.13 7.60
N LEU A 9 -11.82 -0.40 6.73
CA LEU A 9 -11.38 -0.88 5.43
C LEU A 9 -9.86 -0.98 5.44
N VAL A 10 -9.31 -2.16 5.13
CA VAL A 10 -7.87 -2.36 4.99
C VAL A 10 -7.57 -2.68 3.53
N ASN A 11 -7.03 -1.71 2.80
CA ASN A 11 -6.52 -1.88 1.45
C ASN A 11 -5.12 -2.51 1.52
N ASN A 12 -5.08 -3.84 1.67
CA ASN A 12 -3.84 -4.62 1.73
C ASN A 12 -3.53 -5.39 0.44
N ALA A 13 -4.55 -5.68 -0.39
CA ALA A 13 -4.34 -6.42 -1.63
C ALA A 13 -3.32 -5.68 -2.51
N GLY A 14 -2.28 -6.39 -2.93
CA GLY A 14 -1.24 -5.83 -3.77
C GLY A 14 -0.44 -6.89 -4.50
N LEU A 15 0.13 -6.49 -5.62
CA LEU A 15 1.02 -7.26 -6.47
C LEU A 15 2.41 -6.61 -6.47
N MET A 16 3.42 -7.44 -6.62
CA MET A 16 4.77 -7.01 -6.96
C MET A 16 5.23 -7.90 -8.12
N THR A 17 5.21 -7.34 -9.32
CA THR A 17 5.71 -8.02 -10.52
C THR A 17 7.03 -7.41 -10.97
N VAL A 18 7.89 -8.26 -11.53
CA VAL A 18 9.15 -7.85 -12.19
C VAL A 18 8.91 -7.58 -13.67
N ALA A 19 7.90 -8.21 -14.27
CA ALA A 19 7.53 -8.02 -15.66
C ALA A 19 6.52 -6.86 -15.80
N HIS A 20 6.70 -6.04 -16.83
CA HIS A 20 5.69 -5.05 -17.19
C HIS A 20 4.51 -5.77 -17.86
N GLU A 21 3.36 -5.71 -17.21
CA GLU A 21 2.13 -6.32 -17.69
C GLU A 21 1.00 -5.30 -17.69
N VAL A 22 0.04 -5.49 -18.61
CA VAL A 22 -1.10 -4.60 -18.79
C VAL A 22 -2.38 -5.42 -18.68
N THR A 23 -3.32 -4.93 -17.87
CA THR A 23 -4.66 -5.50 -17.71
C THR A 23 -5.48 -5.37 -19.01
N GLY A 24 -6.58 -6.11 -19.12
CA GLY A 24 -7.51 -5.96 -20.26
C GLY A 24 -8.07 -4.55 -20.44
N GLU A 25 -8.03 -3.71 -19.40
CA GLU A 25 -8.47 -2.32 -19.39
C GLU A 25 -7.36 -1.32 -19.76
N GLY A 26 -6.19 -1.80 -20.21
CA GLY A 26 -5.07 -0.94 -20.61
C GLY A 26 -4.29 -0.31 -19.45
N GLN A 27 -4.47 -0.81 -18.22
CA GLN A 27 -3.77 -0.31 -17.03
C GLN A 27 -2.57 -1.22 -16.69
N GLU A 28 -1.42 -0.65 -16.35
CA GLU A 28 -0.30 -1.42 -15.81
C GLU A 28 -0.76 -2.19 -14.55
N VAL A 29 -0.42 -3.48 -14.49
CA VAL A 29 -1.01 -4.43 -13.52
C VAL A 29 -0.73 -4.03 -12.07
N THR A 30 0.48 -3.56 -11.75
CA THR A 30 0.85 -3.12 -10.40
C THR A 30 0.07 -1.86 -10.00
N LEU A 31 -0.04 -0.88 -10.89
CA LEU A 31 -0.78 0.35 -10.69
C LEU A 31 -2.28 0.08 -10.54
N ALA A 32 -2.81 -0.84 -11.36
CA ALA A 32 -4.19 -1.29 -11.31
C ALA A 32 -4.51 -1.92 -9.95
N ALA A 33 -3.67 -2.85 -9.48
CA ALA A 33 -3.90 -3.57 -8.23
C ALA A 33 -3.61 -2.72 -6.99
N ASN A 34 -2.49 -2.01 -6.94
CA ASN A 34 -1.97 -1.40 -5.70
C ASN A 34 -2.46 0.04 -5.49
N THR A 35 -2.95 0.71 -6.54
CA THR A 35 -3.37 2.12 -6.46
C THR A 35 -4.81 2.31 -6.91
N PHE A 36 -5.15 1.90 -8.13
CA PHE A 36 -6.51 2.10 -8.64
C PHE A 36 -7.54 1.21 -7.95
N GLY A 37 -7.20 -0.04 -7.65
CA GLY A 37 -8.03 -0.96 -6.89
C GLY A 37 -8.47 -0.37 -5.53
N PRO A 38 -7.53 -0.02 -4.63
CA PRO A 38 -7.82 0.65 -3.37
C PRO A 38 -8.68 1.91 -3.50
N ALA A 39 -8.38 2.77 -4.49
CA ALA A 39 -9.15 3.99 -4.71
C ALA A 39 -10.60 3.69 -5.13
N ARG A 40 -10.79 2.76 -6.08
CA ARG A 40 -12.12 2.35 -6.58
C ARG A 40 -12.92 1.65 -5.50
N LEU A 41 -12.31 0.76 -4.74
CA LEU A 41 -12.95 0.05 -3.63
C LEU A 41 -13.38 1.03 -2.53
N THR A 42 -12.49 1.94 -2.12
CA THR A 42 -12.81 2.95 -1.11
C THR A 42 -13.97 3.85 -1.58
N LYS A 43 -13.96 4.26 -2.85
CA LYS A 43 -15.06 5.04 -3.44
C LYS A 43 -16.39 4.27 -3.45
N ALA A 44 -16.36 2.99 -3.83
CA ALA A 44 -17.56 2.15 -3.87
C ALA A 44 -18.16 1.92 -2.47
N LEU A 45 -17.32 1.82 -1.44
CA LEU A 45 -17.73 1.60 -0.05
C LEU A 45 -17.96 2.89 0.74
N LEU A 46 -17.78 4.06 0.12
CA LEU A 46 -17.92 5.36 0.77
C LEU A 46 -19.26 5.52 1.51
N PRO A 47 -20.43 5.11 0.96
CA PRO A 47 -21.69 5.20 1.69
C PRO A 47 -21.69 4.42 3.02
N LEU A 48 -21.07 3.24 3.06
CA LEU A 48 -20.97 2.42 4.27
C LEU A 48 -19.94 2.97 5.26
N LEU A 49 -18.83 3.52 4.76
CA LEU A 49 -17.83 4.18 5.58
C LEU A 49 -18.39 5.45 6.24
N LEU A 50 -19.21 6.20 5.51
CA LEU A 50 -19.83 7.43 6.00
C LEU A 50 -21.07 7.17 6.86
N SER A 51 -21.78 6.05 6.70
CA SER A 51 -22.99 5.74 7.48
C SER A 51 -22.87 5.92 9.01
N ARG A 52 -21.65 5.82 9.56
CA ARG A 52 -21.34 6.02 10.98
C ARG A 52 -20.95 7.48 11.26
N HIS A 53 -21.94 8.37 11.26
CA HIS A 53 -21.75 9.81 11.54
C HIS A 53 -22.11 10.25 12.97
N HIS A 54 -22.51 9.33 13.86
CA HIS A 54 -22.96 9.67 15.22
C HIS A 54 -21.91 9.28 16.28
N GLY A 55 -21.44 10.27 17.06
CA GLY A 55 -20.55 10.08 18.21
C GLY A 55 -19.06 9.87 17.88
N HIS A 56 -18.32 9.25 18.80
CA HIS A 56 -16.85 9.03 18.72
C HIS A 56 -16.42 7.85 17.82
N CYS A 57 -17.36 7.29 17.05
CA CYS A 57 -17.19 6.06 16.31
C CYS A 57 -16.99 6.35 14.81
N HIS A 58 -15.82 6.87 14.44
CA HIS A 58 -15.48 7.12 13.03
C HIS A 58 -14.94 5.87 12.35
N SER A 59 -15.38 5.64 11.12
CA SER A 59 -14.80 4.62 10.23
C SER A 59 -13.39 5.00 9.82
N ARG A 60 -12.52 4.00 9.58
CA ARG A 60 -11.14 4.22 9.15
C ARG A 60 -10.81 3.44 7.88
N VAL A 61 -10.01 4.05 7.02
CA VAL A 61 -9.40 3.41 5.86
C VAL A 61 -7.90 3.33 6.10
N ILE A 62 -7.34 2.12 6.01
CA ILE A 62 -5.91 1.86 6.14
C ILE A 62 -5.39 1.39 4.79
N ASN A 63 -4.42 2.11 4.23
CA ASN A 63 -3.70 1.68 3.03
C ASN A 63 -2.37 1.08 3.45
N VAL A 64 -2.12 -0.17 3.06
CA VAL A 64 -0.85 -0.84 3.34
C VAL A 64 0.13 -0.51 2.21
N GLY A 65 1.21 0.17 2.57
CA GLY A 65 2.32 0.50 1.66
C GLY A 65 3.58 -0.31 1.95
N SER A 66 4.60 -0.10 1.13
CA SER A 66 5.94 -0.71 1.25
C SER A 66 6.99 0.40 1.30
N PHE A 67 8.13 0.21 1.99
CA PHE A 67 9.23 1.21 1.97
C PHE A 67 9.70 1.60 0.56
N THR A 68 9.48 0.73 -0.44
CA THR A 68 9.84 0.98 -1.84
C THR A 68 9.13 2.19 -2.46
N HIS A 69 7.96 2.61 -1.95
CA HIS A 69 7.29 3.83 -2.44
C HIS A 69 8.04 5.12 -2.10
N ARG A 70 8.97 5.08 -1.14
CA ARG A 70 9.84 6.20 -0.75
C ARG A 70 11.26 6.06 -1.27
N ALA A 71 11.61 4.92 -1.85
CA ALA A 71 12.93 4.73 -2.41
C ALA A 71 13.04 5.61 -3.67
N GLU A 72 14.01 6.52 -3.69
CA GLU A 72 14.43 7.12 -4.95
C GLU A 72 14.86 6.01 -5.90
N PRO A 73 14.62 6.14 -7.22
CA PRO A 73 15.17 5.19 -8.18
C PRO A 73 16.68 5.17 -7.94
N ALA A 74 17.21 4.05 -7.48
CA ALA A 74 18.64 3.93 -7.21
C ALA A 74 19.38 4.28 -8.50
N ALA A 75 20.03 5.44 -8.52
CA ALA A 75 20.97 5.78 -9.55
C ALA A 75 22.08 4.73 -9.50
N GLY A 76 22.01 3.75 -10.40
CA GLY A 76 23.01 2.72 -10.58
C GLY A 76 22.84 1.50 -9.68
N ALA A 77 22.55 0.36 -10.30
CA ALA A 77 22.93 -0.93 -9.79
C ALA A 77 24.48 -1.02 -9.73
N GLY A 78 25.07 -0.46 -8.66
CA GLY A 78 26.50 -0.46 -8.41
C GLY A 78 26.87 -1.46 -7.31
N SER A 79 27.55 -2.54 -7.73
CA SER A 79 28.40 -3.50 -7.00
C SER A 79 28.05 -3.92 -5.55
N LYS A 80 28.06 -5.24 -5.33
CA LYS A 80 27.85 -5.95 -4.04
C LYS A 80 28.75 -5.49 -2.86
N GLN A 81 29.66 -4.53 -3.03
CA GLN A 81 30.56 -4.01 -1.99
C GLN A 81 29.92 -2.99 -1.05
N SER A 82 28.82 -2.32 -1.47
CA SER A 82 28.13 -1.33 -0.63
C SER A 82 27.36 -1.96 0.55
N LEU A 83 26.84 -3.19 0.39
CA LEU A 83 26.01 -3.86 1.39
C LEU A 83 26.79 -4.35 2.63
N LEU A 84 28.11 -4.48 2.53
CA LEU A 84 28.97 -4.90 3.65
C LEU A 84 29.25 -3.75 4.64
N HIS A 85 29.13 -2.49 4.21
CA HIS A 85 29.43 -1.33 5.05
C HIS A 85 28.19 -0.79 5.80
N SER A 86 26.96 -1.07 5.33
CA SER A 86 25.75 -0.65 6.05
C SER A 86 25.39 -1.60 7.21
N GLN A 87 25.68 -2.91 7.10
CA GLN A 87 25.39 -3.88 8.16
C GLN A 87 26.26 -3.75 9.43
N ARG A 88 27.25 -2.84 9.44
CA ARG A 88 28.06 -2.55 10.64
C ARG A 88 27.54 -1.38 11.48
N ARG A 89 26.54 -0.60 11.02
CA ARG A 89 26.00 0.52 11.81
C ARG A 89 24.78 0.18 12.66
N ASP A 90 24.17 -0.98 12.47
CA ASP A 90 22.94 -1.34 13.20
C ASP A 90 23.19 -2.31 14.38
N ARG A 91 24.45 -2.64 14.67
CA ARG A 91 24.85 -3.34 15.89
C ARG A 91 25.67 -2.42 16.79
N CYS A 92 24.95 -1.51 17.46
CA CYS A 92 25.19 -1.02 18.83
C CYS A 92 24.51 0.33 19.02
N SER A 93 23.36 0.31 19.67
CA SER A 93 23.06 1.20 20.80
C SER A 93 21.83 0.65 21.50
N GLY A 94 22.09 -0.20 22.50
CA GLY A 94 21.17 -0.37 23.60
C GLY A 94 21.41 0.77 24.59
N VAL A 95 20.32 1.46 24.95
CA VAL A 95 19.87 1.76 26.32
C VAL A 95 18.34 1.78 26.25
#